data_AF-A0A9K2KQS4-F1
#
_entry.id   AF-A0A9K2KQS4-F1
#
_cell.length_a   1.000
_cell.length_b   1.000
_cell.length_c   1.000
_cell.angle_alpha   90.00
_cell.angle_beta   90.00
_cell.angle_gamma   90.00
#
_symmetry.space_group_name_H-M   'P 1'
#
loop_
_entity.id
_entity.type
_entity.pdbx_description
1 polymer ?
#
loop_
_entity_poly.entity_id
_entity_poly.type
_entity_poly.pdbx_seq_one_letter_code
_entity_poly.pdbx_strand_id
1 'polypeptide(L)' 'MKLINFEESSVKISLDKDELYIIQAIVGEIYSGVCVDCRDFEIIHGVEKIKFFLWIKNLKKYMILGINVS' A
#
# COMPACT_ATOMS: atom_id res chain seq x y z
N MET A 1 -9.28 -1.52 5.12
CA MET A 1 -8.28 -1.00 6.08
C MET A 1 -8.83 -0.59 7.47
N LYS A 2 -8.61 -1.42 8.51
CA LYS A 2 -8.61 -1.00 9.93
C LYS A 2 -7.86 -2.01 10.81
N LEU A 3 -6.71 -1.60 11.32
CA LEU A 3 -6.25 -1.54 12.72
C LEU A 3 -4.73 -1.52 12.65
N ILE A 4 -4.14 -0.34 12.88
CA ILE A 4 -2.72 -0.21 13.12
C ILE A 4 -2.56 -0.53 14.61
N ASN A 5 -1.95 -1.67 14.92
CA ASN A 5 -1.63 -2.05 16.30
C ASN A 5 -0.17 -1.69 16.56
N PHE A 6 0.05 -0.85 17.56
CA PHE A 6 1.40 -0.48 17.99
C PHE A 6 1.78 -1.39 19.15
N GLU A 7 2.80 -2.21 18.96
CA GLU A 7 3.49 -2.95 20.02
C GLU A 7 4.83 -2.24 20.29
N GLU A 8 5.42 -2.42 21.48
CA GLU A 8 6.55 -1.60 21.98
C GLU A 8 7.69 -1.37 20.97
N SER A 9 7.95 -2.33 20.08
CA SER A 9 8.98 -2.24 19.03
C SER A 9 8.48 -2.54 17.61
N SER A 10 7.16 -2.66 17.39
CA SER A 10 6.64 -3.03 16.06
C SER A 10 5.27 -2.43 15.75
N VAL A 11 5.01 -2.23 14.46
CA VAL A 11 3.72 -1.78 13.96
C VAL A 11 3.09 -2.92 13.18
N LYS A 12 1.95 -3.42 13.66
CA LYS A 12 1.16 -4.43 12.97
C LYS A 12 0.06 -3.74 12.17
N ILE A 13 0.10 -3.90 10.85
CA ILE A 13 -0.92 -3.35 9.94
C ILE A 13 -1.79 -4.51 9.48
N SER A 14 -3.09 -4.47 9.82
CA SER A 14 -4.08 -5.41 9.29
C SER A 14 -4.47 -4.99 7.87
N LEU A 15 -4.11 -5.83 6.90
CA LEU A 15 -4.40 -5.66 5.48
C LEU A 15 -5.37 -6.76 5.03
N ASP A 16 -6.32 -6.41 4.17
CA ASP A 16 -7.00 -7.44 3.39
C ASP A 16 -6.10 -7.99 2.27
N LYS A 17 -6.59 -9.03 1.57
CA LYS A 17 -5.82 -9.73 0.55
C LYS A 17 -5.45 -8.83 -0.63
N ASP A 18 -6.35 -7.94 -1.04
CA ASP A 18 -6.11 -7.02 -2.16
C ASP A 18 -5.08 -5.96 -1.75
N GLU A 19 -5.20 -5.42 -0.53
CA GLU A 19 -4.25 -4.46 0.04
C GLU A 19 -2.84 -5.06 0.16
N LEU A 20 -2.71 -6.31 0.64
CA LEU A 20 -1.43 -7.01 0.73
C LEU A 20 -0.81 -7.24 -0.65
N TYR A 21 -1.62 -7.65 -1.63
CA TYR A 21 -1.16 -7.92 -2.98
C TYR A 21 -0.64 -6.64 -3.66
N ILE A 22 -1.33 -5.51 -3.48
CA ILE A 22 -0.86 -4.21 -3.97
C ILE A 22 0.50 -3.84 -3.37
N ILE A 23 0.70 -4.05 -2.07
CA ILE A 23 2.00 -3.79 -1.42
C ILE A 23 3.09 -4.70 -2.00
N GLN A 24 2.80 -5.99 -2.16
CA GLN A 24 3.76 -6.95 -2.72
C GLN A 24 4.19 -6.57 -4.14
N ALA A 25 3.24 -6.15 -4.99
CA ALA A 25 3.52 -5.68 -6.33
C ALA A 25 4.44 -4.44 -6.31
N ILE A 26 4.12 -3.43 -5.49
CA ILE A 26 4.97 -2.23 -5.35
C ILE A 26 6.39 -2.58 -4.88
N VAL A 27 6.51 -3.46 -3.87
CA VAL A 27 7.81 -3.91 -3.35
C VAL A 27 8.59 -4.66 -4.44
N GLY A 28 7.93 -5.51 -5.23
CA GLY A 28 8.52 -6.20 -6.36
C GLY A 28 9.10 -5.26 -7.42
N GLU A 29 8.38 -4.18 -7.76
CA GLU A 29 8.85 -3.15 -8.69
C GLU A 29 10.11 -2.45 -8.17
N ILE A 30 10.11 -2.04 -6.88
CA ILE A 30 11.26 -1.38 -6.23
C ILE A 30 12.50 -2.26 -6.26
N TYR A 31 12.39 -3.54 -5.86
CA TYR A 31 13.53 -4.47 -5.87
C TYR A 31 14.03 -4.79 -7.28
N SER A 32 13.16 -4.69 -8.27
CA SER A 32 13.50 -4.88 -9.68
C SER A 32 14.08 -3.61 -10.32
N GLY A 33 14.13 -2.49 -9.59
CA GLY A 33 14.63 -1.22 -10.08
C GLY A 33 13.76 -0.59 -11.18
N VAL A 34 12.49 -1.01 -11.27
CA VAL A 34 11.53 -0.53 -12.28
C VAL A 34 10.50 0.40 -11.64
N CYS A 35 10.07 1.40 -12.39
CA CYS A 35 9.01 2.30 -12.00
C CYS A 35 7.95 2.26 -13.11
N VAL A 36 6.86 1.54 -12.84
CA VAL A 36 5.74 1.39 -13.77
C VAL A 36 4.67 2.44 -13.48
N ASP A 37 4.09 2.99 -14.54
CA ASP A 37 2.94 3.88 -14.38
C ASP A 37 1.67 3.08 -14.05
N CYS A 38 0.60 3.78 -13.62
CA CYS A 38 -0.62 3.11 -13.17
C CYS A 38 -1.32 2.20 -14.20
N ARG A 39 -1.08 2.41 -15.51
CA ARG A 39 -1.63 1.58 -16.58
C ARG A 39 -0.82 0.29 -16.71
N ASP A 40 0.51 0.41 -16.73
CA ASP A 40 1.41 -0.73 -16.78
C ASP A 40 1.26 -1.59 -15.53
N PHE A 41 1.09 -0.96 -14.36
CA PHE A 41 0.80 -1.67 -13.11
C PHE A 41 -0.48 -2.49 -13.19
N GLU A 42 -1.55 -1.95 -13.77
CA GLU A 42 -2.82 -2.67 -13.97
C GLU A 42 -2.65 -3.85 -14.93
N ILE A 43 -1.89 -3.67 -16.03
CA ILE A 43 -1.63 -4.73 -17.02
C ILE A 43 -0.79 -5.87 -16.41
N ILE A 44 0.27 -5.53 -15.67
CA ILE A 44 1.22 -6.52 -15.13
C ILE A 44 0.63 -7.24 -13.93
N HIS A 45 0.01 -6.49 -13.00
CA HIS A 45 -0.40 -7.02 -11.70
C HIS A 45 -1.90 -7.36 -11.65
N GLY A 46 -2.70 -6.95 -12.64
CA GLY A 46 -4.16 -7.18 -12.68
C GLY A 46 -4.94 -6.34 -11.65
N VAL A 47 -4.32 -5.28 -11.13
CA VAL A 47 -4.94 -4.38 -10.16
C VAL A 47 -5.56 -3.20 -10.89
N GLU A 48 -6.90 -3.10 -10.88
CA GLU A 48 -7.62 -1.97 -11.46
C GLU A 48 -7.07 -0.65 -10.94
N LYS A 49 -6.77 0.28 -11.86
CA LYS A 49 -6.25 1.61 -11.53
C LYS A 49 -7.08 2.32 -10.46
N ILE A 50 -8.42 2.21 -10.52
CA ILE A 50 -9.28 2.92 -9.56
C ILE A 50 -9.12 2.38 -8.13
N LYS A 51 -8.94 1.06 -7.96
CA LYS A 51 -8.66 0.44 -6.66
C LYS A 51 -7.31 0.87 -6.12
N PHE A 52 -6.28 0.86 -6.98
CA PHE A 52 -4.94 1.31 -6.63
C PHE A 52 -4.93 2.78 -6.16
N PHE A 53 -5.62 3.68 -6.89
CA PHE A 53 -5.73 5.08 -6.50
C PHE A 53 -6.49 5.28 -5.19
N LEU A 54 -7.61 4.57 -5.00
CA LEU A 54 -8.38 4.63 -3.75
C LEU A 54 -7.53 4.18 -2.57
N TRP A 55 -6.74 3.11 -2.78
CA TRP A 55 -5.85 2.56 -1.78
C TRP A 55 -4.70 3.53 -1.43
N ILE A 56 -3.98 4.09 -2.41
CA ILE A 56 -2.93 5.09 -2.16
C ILE A 56 -3.49 6.31 -1.41
N LYS A 57 -4.68 6.77 -1.79
CA LYS A 57 -5.34 7.90 -1.12
C LYS A 57 -5.63 7.58 0.35
N ASN A 58 -6.12 6.38 0.63
CA ASN A 58 -6.36 5.90 1.99
C ASN A 58 -5.04 5.74 2.77
N LEU A 59 -4.01 5.14 2.18
CA LEU A 59 -2.70 4.96 2.80
C LEU A 59 -2.08 6.30 3.21
N LYS A 60 -2.09 7.30 2.32
CA LYS A 60 -1.61 8.67 2.63
C LYS A 60 -2.32 9.27 3.83
N LYS A 61 -3.65 9.10 3.93
CA LYS A 61 -4.43 9.56 5.08
C LYS A 61 -3.95 8.94 6.39
N TYR A 62 -3.61 7.64 6.38
CA TYR A 62 -3.10 6.94 7.57
C TYR A 62 -1.65 7.29 7.91
N MET A 63 -0.78 7.52 6.92
CA MET A 63 0.59 7.99 7.19
C MET A 63 0.60 9.36 7.84
N ILE A 64 -0.25 10.28 7.38
CA ILE A 64 -0.39 11.62 7.99
C ILE A 64 -0.93 11.51 9.43
N LEU A 65 -1.90 10.63 9.65
CA LEU A 65 -2.42 10.38 10.99
C LEU A 65 -1.34 9.79 11.91
N GLY A 66 -0.53 8.84 11.44
CA GLY A 66 0.58 8.25 12.20
C GLY A 66 1.70 9.23 12.56
N ILE A 67 1.98 10.23 11.71
CA ILE A 67 2.94 11.31 11.99
C ILE A 67 2.38 12.29 13.03
N ASN A 68 1.06 12.53 13.05
CA ASN A 68 0.42 13.46 13.99
C ASN A 68 0.11 12.85 15.37
N VAL A 69 0.49 11.59 15.64
CA VAL A 69 0.33 10.97 16.98
C VAL A 69 1.62 10.99 17.80
N SER A 70 2.65 11.72 17.37
CA SER A 70 3.89 11.95 18.13
C SER A 70 3.76 13.14 19.08
#